data_AF-A0A819UDT0-F1
#
_entry.id   AF-A0A819UDT0-F1
#
_cell.length_a   1.000
_cell.length_b   1.000
_cell.length_c   1.000
_cell.angle_alpha   90.00
_cell.angle_beta   90.00
_cell.angle_gamma   90.00
#
_symmetry.space_group_name_H-M   'P 1'
#
loop_
_entity.id
_entity.type
_entity.pdbx_description
1 polymer ?
#
loop_
_entity_poly.entity_id
_entity_poly.type
_entity_poly.pdbx_seq_one_letter_code
_entity_poly.pdbx_strand_id
1 'polypeptide(L)'
;GWTLNQTSIEEEEEDYSSSILKAFEYQSSKELDTYAYVGDYGTYSGDGYVYEFRGRLSDIKSNLSLLHQLQWIDSKTRAVIIQLTLYNPNVALFTSVTFLLEFLSASGIHSSARFEPLNFYVFTSLTQLICTIIYICFIIYFLIIEIKLLIKLKLEYFYEFWSVIQIGIISCSITSIIIYIWRFKEYNRLSSLFRETNGYVYINLQRTVYVDDVLTSLLGFCCFFGTIKFIKFIRFNKSLRIFVQTLKYVTKDMISFSFMFSIVFMSFLSLFYLLFTSSIASCSSLLSTAQMLFEITLMSFDATDFTGADPFLGPFCFSVFIIIVVFICLSMFISILNDGFHHVEETPIEDQQILSYMLKKFLNWTHLRRPNVEELYEIQDSRMRSQYVDPIENFPDKIDQLLEAIDRIYIDQKKELLKLKRAGV
;
A
#
# COMPACT_ATOMS: atom_id res chain seq x y z
N GLY A 1 -9.85 -16.85 42.35
CA GLY A 1 -10.20 -16.25 41.07
C GLY A 1 -11.44 -16.88 40.53
N TRP A 2 -11.33 -17.99 39.81
CA TRP A 2 -12.37 -18.40 38.86
C TRP A 2 -13.05 -19.74 39.17
N THR A 3 -12.67 -20.38 40.26
CA THR A 3 -13.38 -21.53 40.82
C THR A 3 -14.21 -21.04 42.00
N LEU A 4 -15.55 -21.11 41.90
CA LEU A 4 -16.39 -20.98 43.09
C LEU A 4 -15.97 -22.11 44.04
N ASN A 5 -15.45 -21.77 45.22
CA ASN A 5 -15.21 -22.79 46.23
C ASN A 5 -16.58 -23.34 46.64
N GLN A 6 -16.81 -24.64 46.46
CA GLN A 6 -18.06 -25.28 46.90
C GLN A 6 -18.29 -25.14 48.41
N THR A 7 -17.24 -24.93 49.21
CA THR A 7 -17.35 -24.63 50.64
C THR A 7 -18.00 -23.27 50.95
N SER A 8 -17.89 -22.28 50.06
CA SER A 8 -18.62 -21.00 50.20
C SER A 8 -20.08 -21.07 49.72
N ILE A 9 -20.51 -22.21 49.16
CA ILE A 9 -21.92 -22.47 48.81
C ILE A 9 -22.67 -23.05 50.02
N GLU A 10 -21.96 -23.70 50.96
CA GLU A 10 -22.56 -24.35 52.12
C GLU A 10 -22.71 -23.44 53.35
N GLU A 11 -21.98 -22.32 53.45
CA GLU A 11 -22.04 -21.42 54.61
C GLU A 11 -23.00 -20.23 54.46
N GLU A 12 -23.43 -19.89 53.23
CA GLU A 12 -24.44 -18.85 52.97
C GLU A 12 -25.52 -19.41 52.03
N GLU A 13 -26.73 -19.66 52.55
CA GLU A 13 -27.95 -19.93 51.77
C GLU A 13 -28.38 -18.67 50.96
N GLU A 14 -27.50 -18.15 50.12
CA GLU A 14 -27.87 -17.16 49.11
C GLU A 14 -28.00 -17.86 47.75
N ASP A 15 -29.24 -17.95 47.27
CA ASP A 15 -29.59 -18.51 45.97
C ASP A 15 -29.05 -17.56 44.88
N TYR A 16 -27.77 -17.69 44.56
CA TYR A 16 -27.07 -16.83 43.62
C TYR A 16 -27.83 -16.80 42.29
N SER A 17 -28.08 -15.61 41.76
CA SER A 17 -28.76 -15.47 40.47
C SER A 17 -28.00 -16.27 39.40
N SER A 18 -28.74 -16.94 38.51
CA SER A 18 -28.17 -17.82 37.47
C SER A 18 -27.16 -17.14 36.55
N SER A 19 -27.19 -15.81 36.44
CA SER A 19 -26.21 -15.00 35.69
C SER A 19 -24.85 -14.92 36.38
N ILE A 20 -24.81 -14.92 37.72
CA ILE A 20 -23.57 -14.87 38.49
C ILE A 20 -22.87 -16.22 38.45
N LEU A 21 -23.61 -17.32 38.61
CA LEU A 21 -23.05 -18.67 38.49
C LEU A 21 -22.40 -18.88 37.11
N LYS A 22 -23.09 -18.48 36.03
CA LYS A 22 -22.55 -18.51 34.66
C LYS A 22 -21.30 -17.66 34.45
N ALA A 23 -21.10 -16.60 35.24
CA ALA A 23 -19.90 -15.76 35.14
C ALA A 23 -18.63 -16.48 35.62
N PHE A 24 -18.76 -17.52 36.45
CA PHE A 24 -17.64 -18.34 36.89
C PHE A 24 -17.49 -19.63 36.06
N GLU A 25 -18.35 -19.86 35.08
CA GLU A 25 -18.24 -20.96 34.13
C GLU A 25 -17.35 -20.55 32.95
N TYR A 26 -16.37 -21.39 32.62
CA TYR A 26 -15.51 -21.17 31.46
C TYR A 26 -16.28 -21.43 30.17
N GLN A 27 -16.24 -20.48 29.25
CA GLN A 27 -16.91 -20.57 27.96
C GLN A 27 -15.88 -20.54 26.83
N SER A 28 -16.09 -21.41 25.84
CA SER A 28 -15.21 -21.48 24.68
C SER A 28 -15.50 -20.37 23.66
N SER A 29 -14.49 -19.98 22.88
CA SER A 29 -14.64 -18.95 21.82
C SER A 29 -15.73 -19.29 20.79
N LYS A 30 -16.03 -20.58 20.57
CA LYS A 30 -17.10 -21.00 19.66
C LYS A 30 -18.50 -20.73 20.25
N GLU A 31 -18.67 -20.88 21.55
CA GLU A 31 -19.93 -20.60 22.25
C GLU A 31 -20.18 -19.11 22.36
N LEU A 32 -19.13 -18.32 22.59
CA LEU A 32 -19.17 -16.85 22.68
C LEU A 32 -19.19 -16.13 21.32
N ASP A 33 -18.98 -16.85 20.22
CA ASP A 33 -18.84 -16.32 18.86
C ASP A 33 -17.74 -15.23 18.73
N THR A 34 -16.73 -15.31 19.61
CA THR A 34 -15.57 -14.40 19.70
C THR A 34 -14.35 -14.97 19.00
N TYR A 35 -13.34 -14.13 18.74
CA TYR A 35 -12.02 -14.57 18.28
C TYR A 35 -10.92 -13.80 19.03
N ALA A 36 -9.66 -14.19 18.81
CA ALA A 36 -8.52 -13.60 19.49
C ALA A 36 -8.45 -12.08 19.28
N TYR A 37 -8.32 -11.34 20.38
CA TYR A 37 -8.19 -9.89 20.38
C TYR A 37 -6.71 -9.53 20.57
N VAL A 38 -6.17 -8.71 19.67
CA VAL A 38 -4.79 -8.22 19.75
C VAL A 38 -4.82 -6.87 20.48
N GLY A 39 -4.28 -6.83 21.69
CA GLY A 39 -4.03 -5.62 22.48
C GLY A 39 -2.65 -5.04 22.19
N ASP A 40 -2.26 -4.03 22.97
CA ASP A 40 -0.98 -3.35 22.80
C ASP A 40 0.17 -4.18 23.38
N TYR A 41 -0.08 -4.94 24.45
CA TYR A 41 0.93 -5.71 25.18
C TYR A 41 0.77 -7.23 25.05
N GLY A 42 -0.35 -7.70 24.52
CA GLY A 42 -0.58 -9.13 24.34
C GLY A 42 -1.71 -9.47 23.38
N THR A 43 -1.71 -10.72 22.93
CA THR A 43 -2.83 -11.30 22.19
C THR A 43 -3.64 -12.17 23.15
N TYR A 44 -4.92 -11.84 23.29
CA TYR A 44 -5.86 -12.54 24.15
C TYR A 44 -6.73 -13.45 23.32
N SER A 45 -6.90 -14.69 23.76
CA SER A 45 -7.82 -15.62 23.12
C SER A 45 -9.28 -15.19 23.35
N GLY A 46 -10.20 -15.66 22.49
CA GLY A 46 -11.61 -15.27 22.57
C GLY A 46 -12.41 -16.04 23.63
N ASP A 47 -11.80 -17.00 24.31
CA ASP A 47 -12.41 -17.79 25.38
C ASP A 47 -12.21 -17.15 26.75
N GLY A 48 -13.03 -17.55 27.72
CA GLY A 48 -12.91 -17.05 29.07
C GLY A 48 -14.22 -17.05 29.84
N TYR A 49 -14.28 -16.18 30.84
CA TYR A 49 -15.37 -16.03 31.78
C TYR A 49 -16.16 -14.77 31.44
N VAL A 50 -17.47 -14.89 31.28
CA VAL A 50 -18.30 -13.80 30.75
C VAL A 50 -19.49 -13.52 31.66
N TYR A 51 -19.61 -12.26 32.06
CA TYR A 51 -20.80 -11.74 32.71
C TYR A 51 -21.58 -10.86 31.73
N GLU A 52 -22.83 -11.24 31.45
CA GLU A 52 -23.71 -10.48 30.57
C GLU A 52 -24.53 -9.45 31.35
N PHE A 53 -24.41 -8.17 30.97
CA PHE A 53 -25.22 -7.09 31.54
C PHE A 53 -26.68 -7.21 31.09
N ARG A 54 -27.53 -7.87 31.89
CA ARG A 54 -28.97 -8.03 31.64
C ARG A 54 -29.81 -7.52 32.81
N GLY A 55 -30.96 -6.92 32.50
CA GLY A 55 -31.97 -6.53 33.49
C GLY A 55 -31.97 -5.05 33.85
N ARG A 56 -32.53 -4.72 35.03
CA ARG A 56 -32.61 -3.35 35.52
C ARG A 56 -31.26 -2.88 36.04
N LEU A 57 -31.03 -1.56 36.01
CA LEU A 57 -29.80 -0.94 36.52
C LEU A 57 -29.54 -1.30 38.00
N SER A 58 -30.59 -1.42 38.81
CA SER A 58 -30.50 -1.84 40.22
C SER A 58 -29.85 -3.21 40.36
N ASP A 59 -30.32 -4.17 39.55
CA ASP A 59 -29.94 -5.57 39.64
C ASP A 59 -28.53 -5.77 39.09
N ILE A 60 -28.19 -5.04 38.02
CA ILE A 60 -26.82 -5.01 37.49
C ILE A 60 -25.85 -4.45 38.54
N LYS A 61 -26.23 -3.37 39.24
CA LYS A 61 -25.38 -2.75 40.27
C LYS A 61 -25.19 -3.67 41.48
N SER A 62 -26.24 -4.36 41.94
CA SER A 62 -26.11 -5.34 43.03
C SER A 62 -25.24 -6.52 42.60
N ASN A 63 -25.45 -7.06 41.40
CA ASN A 63 -24.67 -8.18 40.87
C ASN A 63 -23.19 -7.83 40.69
N LEU A 64 -22.88 -6.62 40.20
CA LEU A 64 -21.50 -6.14 40.10
C LEU A 64 -20.84 -5.95 41.46
N SER A 65 -21.61 -5.52 42.47
CA SER A 65 -21.11 -5.42 43.84
C SER A 65 -20.78 -6.80 44.40
N LEU A 66 -21.61 -7.80 44.11
CA LEU A 66 -21.37 -9.19 44.49
C LEU A 66 -20.16 -9.78 43.76
N LEU A 67 -20.03 -9.58 42.44
CA LEU A 67 -18.85 -10.02 41.68
C LEU A 67 -17.55 -9.38 42.20
N HIS A 68 -17.62 -8.13 42.66
CA HIS A 68 -16.49 -7.48 43.31
C HIS A 68 -16.16 -8.09 44.67
N GLN A 69 -17.16 -8.40 45.51
CA GLN A 69 -16.97 -9.11 46.78
C GLN A 69 -16.38 -10.51 46.56
N LEU A 70 -16.82 -11.22 45.53
CA LEU A 70 -16.33 -12.54 45.13
C LEU A 70 -14.96 -12.50 44.43
N GLN A 71 -14.36 -11.32 44.25
CA GLN A 71 -13.06 -11.14 43.59
C GLN A 71 -13.01 -11.80 42.19
N TRP A 72 -14.07 -11.60 41.40
CA TRP A 72 -14.15 -12.12 40.02
C TRP A 72 -12.98 -11.61 39.16
N ILE A 73 -12.59 -10.35 39.36
CA ILE A 73 -11.35 -9.78 38.82
C ILE A 73 -10.30 -9.83 39.94
N ASP A 74 -9.29 -10.67 39.76
CA ASP A 74 -8.20 -10.89 40.72
C ASP A 74 -6.83 -10.51 40.17
N SER A 75 -5.78 -10.64 41.00
CA SER A 75 -4.40 -10.33 40.63
C SER A 75 -3.82 -11.21 39.51
N LYS A 76 -4.51 -12.30 39.13
CA LYS A 76 -4.11 -13.18 38.02
C LYS A 76 -4.82 -12.83 36.72
N THR A 77 -5.79 -11.93 36.76
CA THR A 77 -6.50 -11.44 35.57
C THR A 77 -5.50 -10.69 34.69
N ARG A 78 -5.52 -10.97 33.37
CA ARG A 78 -4.60 -10.38 32.39
C ARG A 78 -5.25 -9.39 31.45
N ALA A 79 -6.51 -9.60 31.11
CA ALA A 79 -7.30 -8.65 30.36
C ALA A 79 -8.76 -8.71 30.79
N VAL A 80 -9.41 -7.56 30.79
CA VAL A 80 -10.87 -7.45 30.88
C VAL A 80 -11.35 -6.73 29.64
N ILE A 81 -12.24 -7.37 28.87
CA ILE A 81 -12.81 -6.82 27.65
C ILE A 81 -14.28 -6.52 27.90
N ILE A 82 -14.68 -5.27 27.73
CA ILE A 82 -16.07 -4.83 27.85
C ILE A 82 -16.57 -4.49 26.45
N GLN A 83 -17.55 -5.25 25.98
CA GLN A 83 -18.12 -5.11 24.64
C GLN A 83 -19.56 -4.60 24.72
N LEU A 84 -19.87 -3.59 23.91
CA LEU A 84 -21.19 -2.95 23.86
C LEU A 84 -21.56 -2.73 22.39
N THR A 85 -22.83 -2.90 22.08
CA THR A 85 -23.36 -2.60 20.74
C THR A 85 -24.39 -1.49 20.89
N LEU A 86 -24.13 -0.35 20.23
CA LEU A 86 -25.02 0.81 20.23
C LEU A 86 -25.71 0.92 18.87
N TYR A 87 -26.95 1.42 18.85
CA TYR A 87 -27.66 1.72 17.61
C TYR A 87 -28.15 3.17 17.63
N ASN A 88 -27.79 3.93 16.59
CA ASN A 88 -28.27 5.28 16.40
C ASN A 88 -29.37 5.29 15.31
N PRO A 89 -30.66 5.47 15.66
CA PRO A 89 -31.76 5.43 14.71
C PRO A 89 -31.77 6.61 13.72
N ASN A 90 -31.16 7.75 14.06
CA ASN A 90 -31.18 8.94 13.20
C ASN A 90 -30.34 8.76 11.94
N VAL A 91 -29.22 8.03 12.07
CA VAL A 91 -28.29 7.72 10.97
C VAL A 91 -28.39 6.26 10.51
N ALA A 92 -29.22 5.46 11.20
CA ALA A 92 -29.39 4.03 10.98
C ALA A 92 -28.08 3.24 11.00
N LEU A 93 -27.15 3.63 11.89
CA LEU A 93 -25.84 2.99 12.06
C LEU A 93 -25.78 2.27 13.40
N PHE A 94 -25.18 1.08 13.38
CA PHE A 94 -24.75 0.41 14.59
C PHE A 94 -23.32 0.85 14.92
N THR A 95 -22.94 0.75 16.18
CA THR A 95 -21.57 1.04 16.61
C THR A 95 -21.15 -0.04 17.60
N SER A 96 -20.12 -0.79 17.23
CA SER A 96 -19.47 -1.73 18.13
C SER A 96 -18.46 -0.96 18.97
N VAL A 97 -18.59 -1.05 20.29
CA VAL A 97 -17.67 -0.43 21.24
C VAL A 97 -16.97 -1.53 22.02
N THR A 98 -15.65 -1.51 22.03
CA THR A 98 -14.82 -2.45 22.79
C THR A 98 -13.86 -1.67 23.67
N PHE A 99 -13.98 -1.83 24.98
CA PHE A 99 -12.97 -1.39 25.93
C PHE A 99 -12.09 -2.57 26.32
N LEU A 100 -10.77 -2.39 26.27
CA LEU A 100 -9.80 -3.37 26.72
C LEU A 100 -9.03 -2.78 27.91
N LEU A 101 -8.99 -3.53 29.01
CA LEU A 101 -8.18 -3.24 30.20
C LEU A 101 -7.13 -4.33 30.33
N GLU A 102 -5.87 -4.02 30.02
CA GLU A 102 -4.73 -4.94 30.14
C GLU A 102 -4.07 -4.79 31.51
N PHE A 103 -3.93 -5.92 32.22
CA PHE A 103 -3.31 -6.00 33.54
C PHE A 103 -1.92 -6.61 33.41
N LEU A 104 -0.90 -5.76 33.44
CA LEU A 104 0.49 -6.19 33.35
C LEU A 104 0.97 -6.73 34.71
N SER A 105 1.93 -7.65 34.68
CA SER A 105 2.46 -8.27 35.91
C SER A 105 3.24 -7.31 36.81
N ALA A 106 3.80 -6.24 36.23
CA ALA A 106 4.71 -5.32 36.91
C ALA A 106 4.24 -3.85 36.82
N SER A 107 3.51 -3.48 35.77
CA SER A 107 2.85 -2.17 35.64
C SER A 107 1.36 -2.29 35.92
N GLY A 108 0.70 -1.15 36.13
CA GLY A 108 -0.72 -1.09 36.46
C GLY A 108 -1.64 -1.47 35.29
N ILE A 109 -2.84 -0.91 35.28
CA ILE A 109 -3.87 -1.20 34.28
C ILE A 109 -3.70 -0.25 33.10
N HIS A 110 -3.56 -0.80 31.90
CA HIS A 110 -3.58 -0.04 30.65
C HIS A 110 -4.95 -0.18 29.99
N SER A 111 -5.54 0.95 29.59
CA SER A 111 -6.87 0.98 28.99
C SER A 111 -6.82 1.45 27.55
N SER A 112 -7.45 0.71 26.65
CA SER A 112 -7.68 1.11 25.27
C SER A 112 -9.16 0.98 24.92
N ALA A 113 -9.61 1.78 23.95
CA ALA A 113 -11.01 1.84 23.54
C ALA A 113 -11.08 1.88 22.02
N ARG A 114 -11.97 1.06 21.44
CA ARG A 114 -12.19 0.95 20.00
C ARG A 114 -13.66 1.16 19.68
N PHE A 115 -13.94 2.07 18.76
CA PHE A 115 -15.30 2.46 18.33
C PHE A 115 -15.43 2.24 16.83
N GLU A 116 -16.30 1.32 16.42
CA GLU A 116 -16.43 0.91 15.03
C GLU A 116 -17.86 1.06 14.54
N PRO A 117 -18.16 2.06 13.69
CA PRO A 117 -19.48 2.23 13.11
C PRO A 117 -19.72 1.19 12.00
N LEU A 118 -20.86 0.53 12.05
CA LEU A 118 -21.27 -0.52 11.12
C LEU A 118 -22.57 -0.13 10.43
N ASN A 119 -22.55 -0.22 9.09
CA ASN A 119 -23.73 -0.10 8.26
C ASN A 119 -24.14 -1.48 7.73
N PHE A 120 -25.29 -1.97 8.18
CA PHE A 120 -25.86 -3.25 7.72
C PHE A 120 -26.63 -3.11 6.40
N TYR A 121 -26.95 -1.89 5.96
CA TYR A 121 -27.63 -1.66 4.69
C TYR A 121 -26.64 -1.80 3.53
N VAL A 122 -26.77 -2.91 2.81
CA VAL A 122 -25.86 -3.31 1.73
C VAL A 122 -25.91 -2.35 0.54
N PHE A 123 -27.12 -1.88 0.18
CA PHE A 123 -27.33 -0.86 -0.83
C PHE A 123 -28.35 0.14 -0.28
N THR A 124 -27.90 1.34 0.04
CA THR A 124 -28.78 2.42 0.49
C THR A 124 -29.41 3.14 -0.71
N SER A 125 -28.76 3.09 -1.88
CA SER A 125 -29.20 3.81 -3.09
C SER A 125 -28.96 3.00 -4.37
N LEU A 126 -29.78 3.25 -5.40
CA LEU A 126 -29.61 2.68 -6.73
C LEU A 126 -28.26 3.07 -7.37
N THR A 127 -27.74 4.25 -7.05
CA THR A 127 -26.44 4.72 -7.54
C THR A 127 -25.29 3.84 -7.06
N GLN A 128 -25.29 3.44 -5.78
CA GLN A 128 -24.30 2.50 -5.24
C GLN A 128 -24.33 1.16 -5.98
N LEU A 129 -25.51 0.63 -6.28
CA LEU A 129 -25.66 -0.61 -7.02
C LEU A 129 -25.11 -0.49 -8.45
N ILE A 130 -25.44 0.59 -9.15
CA ILE A 130 -24.91 0.87 -10.50
C ILE A 130 -23.38 1.00 -10.47
N CYS A 131 -22.82 1.74 -9.52
CA CYS A 131 -21.37 1.89 -9.36
C CYS A 131 -20.67 0.55 -9.10
N THR A 132 -21.26 -0.32 -8.26
CA THR A 132 -20.71 -1.66 -8.00
C THR A 132 -20.72 -2.54 -9.24
N ILE A 133 -21.79 -2.51 -10.04
CA ILE A 133 -21.85 -3.26 -11.31
C ILE A 133 -20.77 -2.78 -12.27
N ILE A 134 -20.64 -1.46 -12.44
CA ILE A 134 -19.62 -0.84 -13.29
C ILE A 134 -18.20 -1.24 -12.82
N TYR A 135 -17.96 -1.21 -11.51
CA TYR A 135 -16.68 -1.60 -10.92
C TYR A 135 -16.34 -3.07 -11.22
N ILE A 136 -17.30 -4.00 -11.06
CA ILE A 136 -17.11 -5.42 -11.41
C ILE A 136 -16.83 -5.57 -12.91
N CYS A 137 -17.54 -4.86 -13.79
CA CYS A 137 -17.28 -4.87 -15.22
C CYS A 137 -15.85 -4.41 -15.57
N PHE A 138 -15.36 -3.35 -14.92
CA PHE A 138 -13.98 -2.88 -15.11
C PHE A 138 -12.94 -3.90 -14.67
N ILE A 139 -13.16 -4.57 -13.54
CA ILE A 139 -12.23 -5.63 -13.07
C ILE A 139 -12.15 -6.76 -14.08
N ILE A 140 -13.30 -7.24 -14.58
CA ILE A 140 -13.34 -8.32 -15.58
C ILE A 140 -12.63 -7.89 -16.87
N TYR A 141 -12.89 -6.66 -17.33
CA TYR A 141 -12.22 -6.10 -18.50
C TYR A 141 -10.69 -6.05 -18.31
N PHE A 142 -10.21 -5.54 -17.19
CA PHE A 142 -8.77 -5.48 -16.90
C PHE A 142 -8.17 -6.87 -16.73
N LEU A 143 -8.88 -7.82 -16.13
CA LEU A 143 -8.45 -9.21 -16.00
C LEU A 143 -8.20 -9.85 -17.38
N ILE A 144 -9.11 -9.65 -18.34
CA ILE A 144 -8.97 -10.21 -19.69
C ILE A 144 -7.75 -9.62 -20.41
N ILE A 145 -7.52 -8.31 -20.25
CA ILE A 145 -6.34 -7.64 -20.84
C ILE A 145 -5.06 -8.21 -20.24
N GLU A 146 -4.99 -8.31 -18.92
CA GLU A 146 -3.78 -8.80 -18.25
C GLU A 146 -3.50 -10.27 -18.55
N ILE A 147 -4.52 -11.12 -18.66
CA ILE A 147 -4.32 -12.52 -19.07
C ILE A 147 -3.72 -12.59 -20.48
N LYS A 148 -4.22 -11.78 -21.43
CA LYS A 148 -3.64 -11.72 -22.79
C LYS A 148 -2.19 -11.24 -22.78
N LEU A 149 -1.90 -10.24 -21.94
CA LEU A 149 -0.56 -9.66 -21.82
C LEU A 149 0.42 -10.66 -21.18
N LEU A 150 -0.02 -11.37 -20.14
CA LEU A 150 0.74 -12.42 -19.47
C LEU A 150 1.05 -13.59 -20.40
N ILE A 151 0.09 -14.04 -21.21
CA ILE A 151 0.33 -15.11 -22.20
C ILE A 151 1.41 -14.71 -23.23
N LYS A 152 1.45 -13.43 -23.62
CA LYS A 152 2.41 -12.92 -24.60
C LYS A 152 3.82 -12.75 -24.02
N LEU A 153 3.95 -12.19 -22.82
CA LEU A 153 5.23 -11.80 -22.19
C LEU A 153 5.77 -12.84 -21.20
N LYS A 154 4.96 -13.81 -20.78
CA LYS A 154 5.33 -14.90 -19.85
C LYS A 154 6.02 -14.39 -18.58
N LEU A 155 7.32 -14.67 -18.41
CA LEU A 155 8.10 -14.32 -17.22
C LEU A 155 8.62 -12.88 -17.26
N GLU A 156 8.84 -12.30 -18.45
CA GLU A 156 9.28 -10.90 -18.59
C GLU A 156 8.22 -9.93 -18.06
N TYR A 157 6.96 -10.36 -18.04
CA TYR A 157 5.85 -9.60 -17.49
C TYR A 157 6.04 -9.23 -16.02
N PHE A 158 6.60 -10.12 -15.19
CA PHE A 158 6.79 -9.87 -13.76
C PHE A 158 7.96 -8.93 -13.46
N TYR A 159 8.87 -8.72 -14.42
CA TYR A 159 9.97 -7.76 -14.29
C TYR A 159 9.52 -6.32 -14.61
N GLU A 160 8.39 -6.14 -15.31
CA GLU A 160 7.87 -4.81 -15.58
C GLU A 160 7.13 -4.25 -14.36
N PHE A 161 7.67 -3.18 -13.77
CA PHE A 161 7.08 -2.49 -12.61
C PHE A 161 5.58 -2.18 -12.77
N TRP A 162 5.16 -1.71 -13.95
CA TRP A 162 3.77 -1.35 -14.21
C TRP A 162 2.81 -2.54 -14.23
N SER A 163 3.31 -3.69 -14.66
CA SER A 163 2.58 -4.95 -14.68
C SER A 163 2.36 -5.46 -13.27
N VAL A 164 3.36 -5.35 -12.39
CA VAL A 164 3.23 -5.70 -10.96
C VAL A 164 2.16 -4.86 -10.26
N ILE A 165 2.15 -3.53 -10.48
CA ILE A 165 1.11 -2.64 -9.92
C ILE A 165 -0.29 -3.06 -10.40
N GLN A 166 -0.41 -3.45 -11.67
CA GLN A 166 -1.68 -3.85 -12.24
C GLN A 166 -2.19 -5.20 -11.71
N ILE A 167 -1.30 -6.18 -11.51
CA ILE A 167 -1.61 -7.42 -10.80
C ILE A 167 -2.08 -7.11 -9.38
N GLY A 168 -1.41 -6.18 -8.68
CA GLY A 168 -1.80 -5.73 -7.35
C GLY A 168 -3.24 -5.22 -7.30
N ILE A 169 -3.62 -4.34 -8.23
CA ILE A 169 -5.01 -3.82 -8.33
C ILE A 169 -6.00 -4.97 -8.53
N ILE A 170 -5.74 -5.87 -9.47
CA ILE A 170 -6.66 -6.98 -9.79
C ILE A 170 -6.77 -7.94 -8.61
N SER A 171 -5.64 -8.31 -7.99
CA SER A 171 -5.60 -9.20 -6.84
C SER A 171 -6.38 -8.62 -5.66
N CYS A 172 -6.09 -7.37 -5.25
CA CYS A 172 -6.82 -6.71 -4.18
C CYS A 172 -8.32 -6.56 -4.50
N SER A 173 -8.67 -6.29 -5.76
CA SER A 173 -10.06 -6.15 -6.19
C SER A 173 -10.85 -7.47 -6.14
N ILE A 174 -10.26 -8.57 -6.60
CA ILE A 174 -10.88 -9.90 -6.53
C ILE A 174 -11.07 -10.34 -5.08
N THR A 175 -10.02 -10.18 -4.26
CA THR A 175 -10.09 -10.49 -2.83
C THR A 175 -11.15 -9.63 -2.14
N SER A 176 -11.26 -8.33 -2.48
CA SER A 176 -12.29 -7.45 -1.95
C SER A 176 -13.71 -7.95 -2.28
N ILE A 177 -13.95 -8.45 -3.49
CA ILE A 177 -15.25 -9.03 -3.87
C ILE A 177 -15.56 -10.28 -3.04
N ILE A 178 -14.58 -11.16 -2.82
CA ILE A 178 -14.75 -12.37 -2.01
C ILE A 178 -15.11 -11.99 -0.56
N ILE A 179 -14.37 -11.06 0.03
CA ILE A 179 -14.63 -10.57 1.39
C ILE A 179 -15.99 -9.85 1.48
N TYR A 180 -16.39 -9.09 0.44
CA TYR A 180 -17.70 -8.46 0.38
C TYR A 180 -18.85 -9.48 0.38
N ILE A 181 -18.72 -10.57 -0.36
CA ILE A 181 -19.70 -11.67 -0.35
C ILE A 181 -19.74 -12.33 1.04
N TRP A 182 -18.59 -12.50 1.68
CA TRP A 182 -18.53 -13.04 3.05
C TRP A 182 -19.23 -12.09 4.04
N ARG A 183 -18.97 -10.78 3.96
CA ARG A 183 -19.65 -9.74 4.74
C ARG A 183 -21.17 -9.81 4.59
N PHE A 184 -21.66 -9.96 3.35
CA PHE A 184 -23.08 -10.09 3.07
C PHE A 184 -23.70 -11.32 3.74
N LYS A 185 -23.03 -12.48 3.69
CA LYS A 185 -23.48 -13.69 4.39
C LYS A 185 -23.54 -13.48 5.90
N GLU A 186 -22.54 -12.83 6.46
CA GLU A 186 -22.48 -12.55 7.90
C GLU A 186 -23.60 -11.62 8.35
N TYR A 187 -23.92 -10.57 7.57
CA TYR A 187 -25.03 -9.67 7.86
C TYR A 187 -26.37 -10.41 7.87
N ASN A 188 -26.57 -11.34 6.93
CA ASN A 188 -27.79 -12.15 6.91
C ASN A 188 -27.89 -13.08 8.13
N ARG A 189 -26.77 -13.67 8.57
CA ARG A 189 -26.70 -14.48 9.80
C ARG A 189 -27.06 -13.67 11.04
N LEU A 190 -26.51 -12.47 11.16
CA LEU A 190 -26.81 -11.59 12.30
C LEU A 190 -28.25 -11.09 12.28
N SER A 191 -28.78 -10.76 11.10
CA SER A 191 -30.18 -10.35 10.97
C SER A 191 -31.16 -11.48 11.32
N SER A 192 -30.85 -12.74 10.98
CA SER A 192 -31.69 -13.88 11.40
C SER A 192 -31.61 -14.10 12.91
N LEU A 193 -30.41 -14.05 13.48
CA LEU A 193 -30.20 -14.21 14.93
C LEU A 193 -30.92 -13.13 15.74
N PHE A 194 -30.87 -11.88 15.28
CA PHE A 194 -31.59 -10.77 15.92
C PHE A 194 -33.11 -10.97 15.88
N ARG A 195 -33.63 -11.52 14.77
CA ARG A 195 -35.06 -11.82 14.62
C ARG A 195 -35.50 -12.99 15.49
N GLU A 196 -34.69 -14.03 15.62
CA GLU A 196 -34.97 -15.21 16.45
C GLU A 196 -34.97 -14.88 17.95
N THR A 197 -34.05 -14.00 18.37
CA THR A 197 -33.88 -13.60 19.78
C THR A 197 -34.76 -12.41 20.19
N ASN A 198 -35.54 -11.85 19.28
CA ASN A 198 -36.31 -10.60 19.45
C ASN A 198 -35.47 -9.43 20.02
N GLY A 199 -34.15 -9.46 19.81
CA GLY A 199 -33.22 -8.45 20.33
C GLY A 199 -32.97 -8.48 21.85
N TYR A 200 -33.40 -9.51 22.57
CA TYR A 200 -33.16 -9.64 24.02
C TYR A 200 -31.80 -10.26 24.39
N VAL A 201 -31.05 -10.75 23.40
CA VAL A 201 -29.74 -11.38 23.57
C VAL A 201 -28.67 -10.48 22.98
N TYR A 202 -27.54 -10.37 23.68
CA TYR A 202 -26.38 -9.66 23.17
C TYR A 202 -25.85 -10.38 21.92
N ILE A 203 -25.66 -9.62 20.85
CA ILE A 203 -25.10 -10.12 19.60
C ILE A 203 -23.70 -9.57 19.45
N ASN A 204 -22.73 -10.47 19.37
CA ASN A 204 -21.35 -10.11 19.16
C ASN A 204 -21.11 -9.66 17.71
N LEU A 205 -20.68 -8.40 17.53
CA LEU A 205 -20.38 -7.82 16.23
C LEU A 205 -18.89 -7.85 15.88
N GLN A 206 -18.03 -8.41 16.74
CA GLN A 206 -16.58 -8.40 16.57
C GLN A 206 -16.16 -9.00 15.22
N ARG A 207 -16.74 -10.16 14.83
CA ARG A 207 -16.43 -10.79 13.52
C ARG A 207 -16.82 -9.90 12.35
N THR A 208 -17.94 -9.21 12.47
CA THR A 208 -18.41 -8.27 11.45
C THR A 208 -17.47 -7.08 11.30
N VAL A 209 -17.03 -6.49 12.41
CA VAL A 209 -16.01 -5.42 12.41
C VAL A 209 -14.75 -5.88 11.70
N TYR A 210 -14.24 -7.07 12.04
CA TYR A 210 -13.03 -7.61 11.41
C TYR A 210 -13.15 -7.75 9.89
N VAL A 211 -14.27 -8.27 9.39
CA VAL A 211 -14.51 -8.41 7.96
C VAL A 211 -14.55 -7.04 7.26
N ASP A 212 -15.11 -6.03 7.92
CA ASP A 212 -15.17 -4.66 7.39
C ASP A 212 -13.79 -3.97 7.41
N ASP A 213 -12.98 -4.17 8.46
CA ASP A 213 -11.60 -3.69 8.54
C ASP A 213 -10.74 -4.23 7.41
N VAL A 214 -10.82 -5.54 7.16
CA VAL A 214 -10.08 -6.21 6.10
C VAL A 214 -10.52 -5.69 4.73
N LEU A 215 -11.83 -5.52 4.52
CA LEU A 215 -12.35 -4.96 3.28
C LEU A 215 -11.87 -3.51 3.08
N THR A 216 -11.94 -2.67 4.10
CA THR A 216 -11.49 -1.27 4.05
C THR A 216 -9.99 -1.20 3.77
N SER A 217 -9.19 -2.07 4.39
CA SER A 217 -7.76 -2.17 4.14
C SER A 217 -7.46 -2.57 2.68
N LEU A 218 -8.16 -3.57 2.15
CA LEU A 218 -8.01 -4.01 0.76
C LEU A 218 -8.41 -2.91 -0.24
N LEU A 219 -9.49 -2.17 0.03
CA LEU A 219 -9.91 -1.02 -0.77
C LEU A 219 -8.86 0.12 -0.69
N GLY A 220 -8.26 0.33 0.49
CA GLY A 220 -7.14 1.25 0.68
C GLY A 220 -5.94 0.89 -0.20
N PHE A 221 -5.55 -0.39 -0.23
CA PHE A 221 -4.50 -0.88 -1.14
C PHE A 221 -4.88 -0.72 -2.62
N CYS A 222 -6.12 -0.98 -3.00
CA CYS A 222 -6.63 -0.71 -4.35
C CYS A 222 -6.47 0.77 -4.73
N CYS A 223 -6.87 1.68 -3.84
CA CYS A 223 -6.71 3.12 -4.05
C CYS A 223 -5.24 3.52 -4.14
N PHE A 224 -4.37 2.97 -3.28
CA PHE A 224 -2.93 3.20 -3.30
C PHE A 224 -2.30 2.81 -4.65
N PHE A 225 -2.54 1.58 -5.12
CA PHE A 225 -2.04 1.14 -6.43
C PHE A 225 -2.67 1.92 -7.58
N GLY A 226 -3.95 2.27 -7.48
CA GLY A 226 -4.65 3.13 -8.44
C GLY A 226 -3.98 4.50 -8.57
N THR A 227 -3.59 5.11 -7.45
CA THR A 227 -2.85 6.39 -7.42
C THR A 227 -1.46 6.26 -8.02
N ILE A 228 -0.71 5.17 -7.73
CA ILE A 228 0.58 4.92 -8.40
C ILE A 228 0.39 4.76 -9.91
N LYS A 229 -0.65 4.03 -10.33
CA LYS A 229 -0.98 3.88 -11.76
C LYS A 229 -1.36 5.21 -12.39
N PHE A 230 -2.01 6.11 -11.65
CA PHE A 230 -2.30 7.47 -12.11
C PHE A 230 -1.03 8.22 -12.51
N ILE A 231 0.08 8.07 -11.77
CA ILE A 231 1.38 8.68 -12.11
C ILE A 231 1.86 8.27 -13.52
N LYS A 232 1.54 7.04 -13.98
CA LYS A 232 1.86 6.60 -15.36
C LYS A 232 1.25 7.53 -16.39
N PHE A 233 0.03 8.01 -16.17
CA PHE A 233 -0.69 8.90 -17.08
C PHE A 233 -0.20 10.34 -17.00
N ILE A 234 0.36 10.81 -15.87
CA ILE A 234 0.88 12.18 -15.74
C ILE A 234 2.28 12.34 -16.38
N ARG A 235 2.90 11.26 -16.87
CA ARG A 235 4.21 11.31 -17.56
C ARG A 235 4.24 12.17 -18.84
N PHE A 236 3.10 12.67 -19.32
CA PHE A 236 3.06 13.67 -20.39
C PHE A 236 3.67 15.02 -19.97
N ASN A 237 3.72 15.32 -18.67
CA ASN A 237 4.39 16.52 -18.19
C ASN A 237 5.92 16.34 -18.25
N LYS A 238 6.60 17.24 -19.00
CA LYS A 238 8.06 17.22 -19.18
C LYS A 238 8.81 17.16 -17.84
N SER A 239 8.41 17.95 -16.85
CA SER A 239 9.09 18.02 -15.55
C SER A 239 8.97 16.71 -14.78
N LEU A 240 7.78 16.10 -14.77
CA LEU A 240 7.57 14.80 -14.10
C LEU A 240 8.26 13.65 -14.84
N ARG A 241 8.38 13.73 -16.16
CA ARG A 241 9.12 12.73 -16.94
C ARG A 241 10.61 12.74 -16.63
N ILE A 242 11.22 13.94 -16.55
CA ILE A 242 12.63 14.09 -16.17
C ILE A 242 12.85 13.49 -14.78
N PHE A 243 12.00 13.82 -13.81
CA PHE A 243 12.06 13.25 -12.46
C PHE A 243 12.03 11.71 -12.44
N VAL A 244 11.09 11.11 -13.18
CA VAL A 244 10.98 9.64 -13.27
C VAL A 244 12.20 9.02 -13.94
N GLN A 245 12.77 9.67 -14.95
CA GLN A 245 13.95 9.18 -15.65
C GLN A 245 15.21 9.29 -14.79
N THR A 246 15.36 10.38 -14.03
CA THR A 246 16.40 10.53 -13.00
C THR A 246 16.32 9.42 -11.98
N LEU A 247 15.14 9.16 -11.41
CA LEU A 247 14.94 8.04 -10.47
C LEU A 247 15.32 6.68 -11.09
N LYS A 248 14.93 6.43 -12.34
CA LYS A 248 15.27 5.19 -13.06
C LYS A 248 16.79 5.05 -13.25
N TYR A 249 17.48 6.14 -13.58
CA TYR A 249 18.93 6.16 -13.75
C TYR A 249 19.65 5.84 -12.44
N VAL A 250 19.30 6.53 -11.34
CA VAL A 250 19.98 6.35 -10.05
C VAL A 250 19.55 5.10 -9.29
N THR A 251 18.58 4.31 -9.78
CA THR A 251 18.00 3.20 -9.03
C THR A 251 19.06 2.21 -8.54
N LYS A 252 20.07 1.90 -9.36
CA LYS A 252 21.15 0.96 -8.99
C LYS A 252 22.02 1.48 -7.84
N ASP A 253 22.37 2.77 -7.89
CA ASP A 253 23.19 3.42 -6.87
C ASP A 253 22.38 3.63 -5.58
N MET A 254 21.09 3.96 -5.72
CA MET A 254 20.15 4.05 -4.59
C MET A 254 19.96 2.71 -3.88
N ILE A 255 19.86 1.60 -4.60
CA ILE A 255 19.77 0.26 -3.96
C ILE A 255 21.04 -0.05 -3.17
N SER A 256 22.21 0.26 -3.75
CA SER A 256 23.50 0.03 -3.08
C SER A 256 23.66 0.91 -1.83
N PHE A 257 23.28 2.19 -1.93
CA PHE A 257 23.23 3.11 -0.79
C PHE A 257 22.23 2.66 0.28
N SER A 258 21.04 2.20 -0.11
CA SER A 258 20.01 1.69 0.81
C SER A 258 20.51 0.50 1.64
N PHE A 259 21.30 -0.39 1.03
CA PHE A 259 21.94 -1.49 1.75
C PHE A 259 22.94 -1.00 2.79
N MET A 260 23.80 -0.04 2.43
CA MET A 260 24.75 0.58 3.35
C MET A 260 24.04 1.32 4.50
N PHE A 261 23.03 2.13 4.17
CA PHE A 261 22.19 2.84 5.13
C PHE A 261 21.52 1.87 6.11
N SER A 262 20.97 0.75 5.61
CA SER A 262 20.30 -0.24 6.45
C SER A 262 21.23 -0.85 7.50
N ILE A 263 22.50 -1.11 7.16
CA ILE A 263 23.48 -1.63 8.13
C ILE A 263 23.74 -0.60 9.25
N VAL A 264 23.97 0.66 8.88
CA VAL A 264 24.21 1.74 9.84
C VAL A 264 22.96 1.97 10.70
N PHE A 265 21.79 2.04 10.08
CA PHE A 265 20.51 2.23 10.77
C PHE A 265 20.21 1.10 11.74
N MET A 266 20.41 -0.17 11.34
CA MET A 266 20.21 -1.32 12.23
C MET A 266 21.21 -1.33 13.39
N SER A 267 22.44 -0.85 13.17
CA SER A 267 23.44 -0.72 14.24
C SER A 267 22.96 0.27 15.30
N PHE A 268 22.49 1.45 14.88
CA PHE A 268 21.91 2.43 15.80
C PHE A 268 20.59 1.96 16.43
N LEU A 269 19.75 1.26 15.68
CA LEU A 269 18.51 0.66 16.21
C LEU A 269 18.82 -0.27 17.39
N SER A 270 19.80 -1.16 17.22
CA SER A 270 20.20 -2.06 18.30
C SER A 270 20.80 -1.32 19.50
N LEU A 271 21.63 -0.29 19.25
CA LEU A 271 22.22 0.54 20.30
C LEU A 271 21.16 1.30 21.10
N PHE A 272 20.25 1.99 20.44
CA PHE A 272 19.20 2.78 21.10
C PHE A 272 18.21 1.90 21.86
N TYR A 273 17.83 0.76 21.27
CA TYR A 273 16.97 -0.21 21.94
C TYR A 273 17.64 -0.71 23.23
N LEU A 274 18.88 -1.19 23.16
CA LEU A 274 19.56 -1.75 24.33
C LEU A 274 19.89 -0.72 25.42
N LEU A 275 20.23 0.52 25.05
CA LEU A 275 20.57 1.56 26.02
C LEU A 275 19.33 2.16 26.71
N PHE A 276 18.24 2.34 25.96
CA PHE A 276 17.10 3.15 26.44
C PHE A 276 15.78 2.39 26.59
N THR A 277 15.74 1.06 26.38
CA THR A 277 14.51 0.25 26.51
C THR A 277 13.80 0.43 27.86
N SER A 278 14.54 0.59 28.95
CA SER A 278 13.97 0.77 30.30
C SER A 278 13.66 2.22 30.66
N SER A 279 14.16 3.19 29.90
CA SER A 279 14.12 4.61 30.26
C SER A 279 13.16 5.42 29.39
N ILE A 280 13.04 5.07 28.10
CA ILE A 280 12.22 5.81 27.13
C ILE A 280 11.13 4.88 26.61
N ALA A 281 9.86 5.29 26.72
CA ALA A 281 8.71 4.51 26.26
C ALA A 281 8.76 4.19 24.75
N SER A 282 9.28 5.14 23.96
CA SER A 282 9.48 4.96 22.52
C SER A 282 10.55 3.90 22.19
N CYS A 283 11.42 3.52 23.14
CA CYS A 283 12.38 2.42 23.02
C CYS A 283 11.85 1.07 23.53
N SER A 284 10.56 0.97 23.89
CA SER A 284 9.99 -0.23 24.52
C SER A 284 10.01 -1.47 23.61
N SER A 285 9.80 -1.29 22.31
CA SER A 285 9.87 -2.35 21.30
C SER A 285 10.86 -1.98 20.19
N LEU A 286 11.39 -2.98 19.49
CA LEU A 286 12.28 -2.75 18.35
C LEU A 286 11.58 -1.93 17.25
N LEU A 287 10.29 -2.16 17.01
CA LEU A 287 9.52 -1.44 16.00
C LEU A 287 9.27 0.02 16.42
N SER A 288 8.90 0.25 17.68
CA SER A 288 8.72 1.60 18.24
C SER A 288 10.04 2.37 18.23
N THR A 289 11.16 1.71 18.52
CA THR A 289 12.49 2.32 18.45
C THR A 289 12.84 2.70 17.02
N ALA A 290 12.52 1.85 16.04
CA ALA A 290 12.73 2.16 14.63
C ALA A 290 11.88 3.35 14.18
N GLN A 291 10.61 3.42 14.60
CA GLN A 291 9.72 4.56 14.35
C GLN A 291 10.32 5.86 14.91
N MET A 292 10.76 5.85 16.17
CA MET A 292 11.42 6.99 16.80
C MET A 292 12.70 7.41 16.06
N LEU A 293 13.56 6.47 15.63
CA LEU A 293 14.75 6.81 14.86
C LEU A 293 14.41 7.43 13.49
N PHE A 294 13.32 7.02 12.85
CA PHE A 294 12.80 7.69 11.64
C PHE A 294 12.27 9.09 11.94
N GLU A 295 11.55 9.29 13.05
CA GLU A 295 11.09 10.62 13.50
C GLU A 295 12.27 11.57 13.77
N ILE A 296 13.33 11.07 14.41
CA ILE A 296 14.59 11.82 14.61
C ILE A 296 15.24 12.14 13.26
N THR A 297 15.20 11.22 12.30
CA THR A 297 15.74 11.48 10.94
C THR A 297 14.97 12.61 10.23
N LEU A 298 13.68 12.76 10.50
CA LEU A 298 12.85 13.87 10.04
C LEU A 298 13.02 15.15 10.87
N MET A 299 13.95 15.16 11.84
CA MET A 299 14.16 16.23 12.83
C MET A 299 12.91 16.63 13.62
N SER A 300 11.98 15.68 13.80
CA SER A 300 10.78 15.83 14.62
C SER A 300 10.95 14.98 15.87
N PHE A 301 11.58 15.51 16.92
CA PHE A 301 11.79 14.77 18.17
C PHE A 301 11.87 15.72 19.37
N ASP A 302 11.62 15.19 20.56
CA ASP A 302 11.87 15.89 21.82
C ASP A 302 13.24 15.47 22.38
N ALA A 303 14.15 16.43 22.52
CA ALA A 303 15.49 16.17 23.04
C ALA A 303 15.49 15.89 24.55
N THR A 304 14.41 16.29 25.26
CA THR A 304 14.34 16.19 26.72
C THR A 304 14.40 14.74 27.20
N ASP A 305 13.79 13.83 26.44
CA ASP A 305 13.68 12.41 26.80
C ASP A 305 15.06 11.75 26.89
N PHE A 306 15.98 12.12 26.00
CA PHE A 306 17.35 11.59 26.01
C PHE A 306 18.20 12.17 27.13
N THR A 307 18.06 13.48 27.40
CA THR A 307 18.76 14.13 28.52
C THR A 307 18.27 13.62 29.87
N GLY A 308 17.00 13.23 29.97
CA GLY A 308 16.39 12.67 31.17
C GLY A 308 16.79 11.22 31.43
N ALA A 309 17.04 10.43 30.37
CA ALA A 309 17.47 9.04 30.49
C ALA A 309 18.93 8.92 30.97
N ASP A 310 19.85 9.61 30.30
CA ASP A 310 21.24 9.72 30.75
C ASP A 310 21.81 11.09 30.34
N PRO A 311 22.29 11.91 31.31
CA PRO A 311 22.77 13.27 31.02
C PRO A 311 23.93 13.36 30.03
N PHE A 312 24.70 12.29 29.86
CA PHE A 312 25.88 12.26 28.98
C PHE A 312 25.68 11.32 27.79
N LEU A 313 25.35 10.06 28.05
CA LEU A 313 25.25 9.02 27.04
C LEU A 313 24.09 9.25 26.07
N GLY A 314 22.96 9.77 26.57
CA GLY A 314 21.79 10.14 25.75
C GLY A 314 22.16 11.16 24.67
N PRO A 315 22.56 12.38 25.06
CA PRO A 315 22.97 13.43 24.11
C PRO A 315 24.14 13.00 23.23
N PHE A 316 25.09 12.20 23.73
CA PHE A 316 26.23 11.73 22.95
C PHE A 316 25.78 10.78 21.81
N CYS A 317 25.06 9.70 22.13
CA CYS A 317 24.57 8.74 21.13
C CYS A 317 23.64 9.42 20.13
N PHE A 318 22.79 10.33 20.63
CA PHE A 318 21.90 11.15 19.83
C PHE A 318 22.65 12.05 18.83
N SER A 319 23.66 12.78 19.30
CA SER A 319 24.46 13.68 18.45
C SER A 319 25.21 12.89 17.36
N VAL A 320 25.77 11.74 17.72
CA VAL A 320 26.46 10.85 16.77
C VAL A 320 25.48 10.31 15.71
N PHE A 321 24.27 9.93 16.12
CA PHE A 321 23.22 9.50 15.18
C PHE A 321 22.85 10.60 14.19
N ILE A 322 22.62 11.84 14.66
CA ILE A 322 22.34 12.98 13.77
C ILE A 322 23.48 13.20 12.79
N ILE A 323 24.73 13.23 13.26
CA ILE A 323 25.88 13.49 12.38
C ILE A 323 25.98 12.41 11.30
N ILE A 324 25.86 11.13 11.66
CA ILE A 324 26.05 10.04 10.70
C ILE A 324 24.83 9.87 9.80
N VAL A 325 23.64 9.76 10.38
CA VAL A 325 22.43 9.41 9.62
C VAL A 325 21.80 10.63 8.95
N VAL A 326 21.65 11.74 9.66
CA VAL A 326 21.03 12.94 9.09
C VAL A 326 22.02 13.66 8.21
N PHE A 327 23.20 14.06 8.70
CA PHE A 327 24.11 14.85 7.89
C PHE A 327 24.83 14.03 6.82
N ILE A 328 25.48 12.91 7.16
CA ILE A 328 26.26 12.16 6.17
C ILE A 328 25.35 11.37 5.23
N CYS A 329 24.46 10.51 5.75
CA CYS A 329 23.64 9.66 4.87
C CYS A 329 22.64 10.45 4.03
N LEU A 330 21.93 11.46 4.56
CA LEU A 330 21.03 12.27 3.70
C LEU A 330 21.79 13.10 2.67
N SER A 331 22.98 13.63 3.01
CA SER A 331 23.79 14.35 2.02
C SER A 331 24.25 13.43 0.90
N MET A 332 24.63 12.19 1.20
CA MET A 332 24.97 11.19 0.18
C MET A 332 23.76 10.85 -0.69
N PHE A 333 22.58 10.68 -0.08
CA PHE A 333 21.33 10.44 -0.80
C PHE A 333 21.00 11.58 -1.78
N ILE A 334 21.09 12.84 -1.30
CA ILE A 334 20.87 14.03 -2.12
C ILE A 334 21.92 14.13 -3.23
N SER A 335 23.19 13.80 -2.95
CA SER A 335 24.26 13.83 -3.94
C SER A 335 24.02 12.84 -5.08
N ILE A 336 23.59 11.61 -4.78
CA ILE A 336 23.24 10.59 -5.80
C ILE A 336 22.07 11.10 -6.67
N LEU A 337 21.05 11.69 -6.04
CA LEU A 337 19.92 12.28 -6.77
C LEU A 337 20.35 13.45 -7.67
N ASN A 338 21.23 14.33 -7.18
CA ASN A 338 21.69 15.48 -7.93
C ASN A 338 22.54 15.08 -9.14
N ASP A 339 23.43 14.09 -8.97
CA ASP A 339 24.21 13.53 -10.07
C ASP A 339 23.31 12.94 -11.16
N GLY A 340 22.31 12.15 -10.78
CA GLY A 340 21.34 11.62 -11.73
C GLY A 340 20.45 12.68 -12.37
N PHE A 341 20.17 13.79 -11.68
CA PHE A 341 19.41 14.90 -12.26
C PHE A 341 20.21 15.60 -13.35
N HIS A 342 21.46 15.96 -13.05
CA HIS A 342 22.36 16.58 -14.03
C HIS A 342 22.61 15.66 -15.24
N HIS A 343 22.80 14.35 -15.02
CA HIS A 343 22.98 13.41 -16.11
C HIS A 343 21.79 13.40 -17.10
N VAL A 344 20.56 13.37 -16.57
CA VAL A 344 19.35 13.33 -17.41
C VAL A 344 19.06 14.67 -18.08
N GLU A 345 19.43 15.79 -17.45
CA GLU A 345 19.31 17.12 -18.04
C GLU A 345 20.29 17.34 -19.19
N GLU A 346 21.52 16.82 -19.07
CA GLU A 346 22.56 16.92 -20.11
C GLU A 346 22.34 15.98 -21.30
N THR A 347 21.64 14.85 -21.12
CA THR A 347 21.28 13.98 -22.24
C THR A 347 20.22 14.63 -23.14
N PRO A 348 20.54 14.97 -24.41
CA PRO A 348 19.57 15.60 -25.31
C PRO A 348 18.41 14.64 -25.57
N ILE A 349 17.21 15.12 -25.27
CA ILE A 349 15.96 14.35 -25.32
C ILE A 349 15.62 14.00 -26.78
N GLU A 350 15.88 12.75 -27.19
CA GLU A 350 15.41 12.15 -28.46
C GLU A 350 13.86 12.24 -28.61
N ASP A 351 13.13 12.43 -27.50
CA ASP A 351 11.67 12.51 -27.43
C ASP A 351 11.05 13.90 -27.74
N GLN A 352 11.82 14.96 -28.00
CA GLN A 352 11.23 16.17 -28.61
C GLN A 352 10.63 15.83 -29.98
N GLN A 353 11.17 14.79 -30.63
CA GLN A 353 10.58 14.17 -31.80
C GLN A 353 9.28 13.45 -31.46
N ILE A 354 9.16 12.67 -30.38
CA ILE A 354 7.92 11.91 -30.05
C ILE A 354 6.74 12.84 -29.73
N LEU A 355 6.92 13.91 -28.95
CA LEU A 355 5.82 14.84 -28.65
C LEU A 355 5.39 15.62 -29.90
N SER A 356 6.36 16.07 -30.71
CA SER A 356 6.06 16.70 -32.00
C SER A 356 5.45 15.70 -32.99
N TYR A 357 5.80 14.41 -32.94
CA TYR A 357 5.20 13.33 -33.73
C TYR A 357 3.75 13.05 -33.30
N MET A 358 3.48 12.98 -32.00
CA MET A 358 2.12 12.79 -31.46
C MET A 358 1.24 14.01 -31.76
N LEU A 359 1.77 15.24 -31.62
CA LEU A 359 1.07 16.47 -32.01
C LEU A 359 0.86 16.55 -33.53
N LYS A 360 1.86 16.21 -34.35
CA LYS A 360 1.71 16.13 -35.81
C LYS A 360 0.65 15.11 -36.22
N LYS A 361 0.62 13.94 -35.59
CA LYS A 361 -0.37 12.89 -35.86
C LYS A 361 -1.78 13.30 -35.40
N PHE A 362 -1.89 14.00 -34.28
CA PHE A 362 -3.15 14.57 -33.79
C PHE A 362 -3.66 15.69 -34.71
N LEU A 363 -2.80 16.63 -35.11
CA LEU A 363 -3.13 17.72 -36.06
C LEU A 363 -3.52 17.19 -37.45
N ASN A 364 -2.87 16.12 -37.92
CA ASN A 364 -3.22 15.45 -39.17
C ASN A 364 -4.56 14.70 -39.04
N TRP A 365 -4.84 14.09 -37.89
CA TRP A 365 -6.11 13.42 -37.62
C TRP A 365 -7.28 14.41 -37.52
N THR A 366 -7.05 15.60 -36.95
CA THR A 366 -8.07 16.66 -36.84
C THR A 366 -8.19 17.55 -38.08
N HIS A 367 -7.44 17.26 -39.17
CA HIS A 367 -7.47 17.99 -40.45
C HIS A 367 -7.31 19.53 -40.33
N LEU A 368 -6.68 20.00 -39.24
CA LEU A 368 -6.54 21.43 -38.93
C LEU A 368 -5.26 22.05 -39.52
N ARG A 369 -4.40 21.26 -40.16
CA ARG A 369 -3.14 21.70 -40.75
C ARG A 369 -2.94 21.07 -42.13
N ARG A 370 -2.61 21.89 -43.15
CA ARG A 370 -2.08 21.40 -44.43
C ARG A 370 -0.58 21.09 -44.26
N PRO A 371 -0.09 19.91 -44.65
CA PRO A 371 1.32 19.56 -44.54
C PRO A 371 2.19 20.48 -45.42
N ASN A 372 3.40 20.80 -44.96
CA ASN A 372 4.36 21.59 -45.73
C ASN A 372 4.85 20.80 -46.97
N VAL A 373 5.29 21.52 -48.01
CA VAL A 373 5.74 20.93 -49.27
C VAL A 373 6.94 19.98 -49.06
N GLU A 374 7.89 20.30 -48.19
CA GLU A 374 8.98 19.38 -47.78
C GLU A 374 8.46 18.07 -47.15
N GLU A 375 7.43 18.14 -46.30
CA GLU A 375 6.86 16.96 -45.62
C GLU A 375 6.10 16.06 -46.60
N LEU A 376 5.49 16.63 -47.64
CA LEU A 376 4.90 15.86 -48.75
C LEU A 376 5.98 15.14 -49.56
N TYR A 377 7.14 15.78 -49.80
CA TYR A 377 8.26 15.16 -50.48
C TYR A 377 8.88 14.02 -49.66
N GLU A 378 9.05 14.16 -48.34
CA GLU A 378 9.54 13.06 -47.47
C GLU A 378 8.56 11.88 -47.40
N ILE A 379 7.25 12.13 -47.34
CA ILE A 379 6.22 11.08 -47.33
C ILE A 379 6.16 10.36 -48.69
N GLN A 380 6.39 11.09 -49.78
CA GLN A 380 6.43 10.53 -51.13
C GLN A 380 7.73 9.75 -51.38
N ASP A 381 8.89 10.23 -50.89
CA ASP A 381 10.17 9.55 -50.99
C ASP A 381 10.20 8.27 -50.13
N SER A 382 9.62 8.31 -48.93
CA SER A 382 9.48 7.12 -48.06
C SER A 382 8.52 6.08 -48.64
N ARG A 383 7.42 6.50 -49.30
CA ARG A 383 6.56 5.58 -50.08
C ARG A 383 7.30 4.96 -51.26
N MET A 384 8.02 5.75 -52.04
CA MET A 384 8.83 5.28 -53.16
C MET A 384 9.89 4.28 -52.66
N ARG A 385 10.59 4.57 -51.56
CA ARG A 385 11.54 3.64 -50.95
C ARG A 385 10.89 2.34 -50.47
N SER A 386 9.67 2.38 -49.91
CA SER A 386 8.96 1.17 -49.48
C SER A 386 8.46 0.29 -50.63
N GLN A 387 8.31 0.87 -51.84
CA GLN A 387 7.79 0.19 -53.01
C GLN A 387 8.89 -0.41 -53.90
N TYR A 388 10.16 -0.03 -53.67
CA TYR A 388 11.34 -0.50 -54.42
C TYR A 388 12.20 -1.53 -53.68
N VAL A 389 11.82 -1.95 -52.47
CA VAL A 389 12.54 -3.00 -51.71
C VAL A 389 11.83 -4.35 -51.89
N ASP A 390 11.71 -4.77 -53.15
CA ASP A 390 11.79 -6.17 -53.55
C ASP A 390 13.08 -6.30 -54.38
N PRO A 391 14.10 -7.04 -53.90
CA PRO A 391 15.44 -6.97 -54.44
C PRO A 391 15.55 -7.78 -55.74
N ILE A 392 16.20 -7.25 -56.79
CA ILE A 392 17.14 -7.94 -57.73
C ILE A 392 17.20 -7.37 -59.18
N GLU A 393 16.26 -6.58 -59.70
CA GLU A 393 16.28 -6.32 -61.17
C GLU A 393 17.18 -5.19 -61.70
N ASN A 394 17.60 -4.19 -60.90
CA ASN A 394 18.36 -3.03 -61.43
C ASN A 394 19.85 -2.99 -61.05
N PHE A 395 20.41 -4.10 -60.57
CA PHE A 395 21.87 -4.19 -60.35
C PHE A 395 22.69 -4.16 -61.66
N PRO A 396 22.24 -4.74 -62.79
CA PRO A 396 22.96 -4.66 -64.07
C PRO A 396 23.01 -3.23 -64.63
N ASP A 397 21.88 -2.52 -64.64
CA ASP A 397 21.78 -1.16 -65.20
C ASP A 397 22.67 -0.13 -64.47
N LYS A 398 22.90 -0.32 -63.17
CA LYS A 398 23.80 0.54 -62.40
C LYS A 398 25.28 0.26 -62.70
N ILE A 399 25.64 -0.96 -63.09
CA ILE A 399 27.00 -1.28 -63.54
C ILE A 399 27.23 -0.71 -64.95
N ASP A 400 26.24 -0.82 -65.82
CA ASP A 400 26.33 -0.27 -67.18
C ASP A 400 26.43 1.26 -67.17
N GLN A 401 25.66 1.95 -66.31
CA GLN A 401 25.79 3.40 -66.12
C GLN A 401 27.15 3.82 -65.55
N LEU A 402 27.76 2.98 -64.72
CA LEU A 402 29.08 3.26 -64.13
C LEU A 402 30.20 3.04 -65.15
N LEU A 403 30.10 2.01 -66.00
CA LEU A 403 31.01 1.79 -67.13
C LEU A 403 30.90 2.91 -68.17
N GLU A 404 29.69 3.37 -68.47
CA GLU A 404 29.47 4.47 -69.43
C GLU A 404 29.98 5.82 -68.91
N ALA A 405 29.95 6.04 -67.58
CA ALA A 405 30.55 7.22 -66.95
C ALA A 405 32.09 7.19 -66.99
N ILE A 406 32.70 6.02 -66.80
CA ILE A 406 34.16 5.85 -66.92
C ILE A 406 34.63 6.08 -68.36
N ASP A 407 33.88 5.57 -69.35
CA ASP A 407 34.22 5.76 -70.77
C ASP A 407 34.12 7.23 -71.20
N ARG A 408 33.14 7.98 -70.68
CA ARG A 408 33.05 9.43 -70.93
C ARG A 408 34.25 10.19 -70.37
N ILE A 409 34.70 9.85 -69.17
CA ILE A 409 35.88 10.48 -68.55
C ILE A 409 37.14 10.18 -69.38
N TYR A 410 37.29 8.95 -69.87
CA TYR A 410 38.43 8.56 -70.71
C TYR A 410 38.42 9.29 -72.07
N ILE A 411 37.25 9.45 -72.69
CA ILE A 411 37.10 10.18 -73.95
C ILE A 411 37.37 11.68 -73.79
N ASP A 412 36.94 12.29 -72.68
CA ASP A 412 37.21 13.70 -72.41
C ASP A 412 38.69 13.96 -72.12
N GLN A 413 39.38 13.08 -71.38
CA GLN A 413 40.84 13.18 -71.23
C GLN A 413 41.58 13.01 -72.56
N LYS A 414 41.11 12.12 -73.43
CA LYS A 414 41.69 11.94 -74.77
C LYS A 414 41.47 13.15 -75.68
N LYS A 415 40.31 13.82 -75.57
CA LYS A 415 40.02 15.08 -76.29
C LYS A 415 40.86 16.25 -75.79
N GLU A 416 41.09 16.35 -74.49
CA GLU A 416 42.01 17.32 -73.88
C GLU A 416 43.46 17.12 -74.38
N LEU A 417 43.95 15.88 -74.39
CA LEU A 417 45.28 15.52 -74.93
C LEU A 417 45.41 15.84 -76.42
N LEU A 418 44.37 15.61 -77.22
CA LEU A 418 44.35 15.95 -78.65
C LEU A 418 44.29 17.47 -78.90
N LYS A 419 43.64 18.24 -78.02
CA LYS A 419 43.66 19.71 -78.07
C LYS A 419 45.06 20.24 -77.77
N LEU A 420 45.74 19.70 -76.76
CA LEU A 420 47.13 20.06 -76.42
C LEU A 420 48.08 19.74 -77.58
N LYS A 421 47.92 18.59 -78.24
CA LYS A 421 48.76 18.18 -79.38
C LYS A 421 48.54 19.02 -80.65
N ARG A 422 47.37 19.66 -80.82
CA ARG A 422 47.09 20.63 -81.91
C ARG A 422 47.53 22.06 -81.57
N ALA A 423 47.75 22.37 -80.30
CA ALA A 423 48.23 23.67 -79.83
C ALA A 423 49.76 23.81 -79.90
N GLY A 424 50.50 22.78 -80.36
CA GLY A 424 51.93 22.86 -80.65
C GLY A 424 52.83 22.94 -79.42
N VAL A 425 52.49 22.20 -78.36
CA VAL A 425 53.41 21.85 -77.26
C VAL A 425 53.65 20.35 -77.24
#